data_AF-A0A3P7I4F1-F1
#
_entry.id   AF-A0A3P7I4F1-F1
#
_cell.length_a   1.000
_cell.length_b   1.000
_cell.length_c   1.000
_cell.angle_alpha   90.00
_cell.angle_beta   90.00
_cell.angle_gamma   90.00
#
_symmetry.space_group_name_H-M   'P 1'
#
loop_
_entity.id
_entity.type
_entity.pdbx_description
1 polymer ?
#
loop_
_entity_poly.entity_id
_entity_poly.type
_entity_poly.pdbx_seq_one_letter_code
_entity_poly.pdbx_strand_id
1 'polypeptide(L)'
;MANILITFDSTWQRLIRLHLTPATEGVAQFLRTSCEGSFCLADLVPQLAETYPNHTLELSLAATRAPAILFSEKKGGVISVNLGGVIVVFVSNGFRRKQAAVLDMDVVADAKLNLQVGFYSPIGVPG
;
A
#
# COMPACT_ATOMS: atom_id res chain seq x y z
N MET A 1 10.20 -1.85 29.38
CA MET A 1 9.70 -1.39 28.06
C MET A 1 9.91 -2.54 27.09
N ALA A 2 8.85 -3.25 26.71
CA ALA A 2 8.98 -4.34 25.74
C ALA A 2 8.84 -3.80 24.31
N ASN A 3 9.74 -4.25 23.43
CA ASN A 3 9.66 -4.06 21.99
C ASN A 3 9.75 -5.45 21.37
N ILE A 4 8.81 -5.79 20.51
CA ILE A 4 8.81 -7.06 19.76
C ILE A 4 8.98 -6.71 18.29
N LEU A 5 10.10 -7.12 17.72
CA LEU A 5 10.36 -6.99 16.29
C LEU A 5 10.04 -8.32 15.61
N ILE A 6 9.08 -8.30 14.69
CA ILE A 6 8.76 -9.42 13.81
C ILE A 6 9.37 -9.12 12.45
N THR A 7 10.31 -9.98 12.03
CA THR A 7 10.89 -9.97 10.70
C THR A 7 10.34 -11.13 9.88
N PHE A 8 9.91 -10.85 8.67
CA PHE A 8 9.45 -11.88 7.75
C PHE A 8 10.64 -12.45 6.97
N ASP A 9 10.56 -13.72 6.59
CA ASP A 9 11.57 -14.33 5.73
C ASP A 9 11.45 -13.81 4.28
N SER A 10 12.55 -13.88 3.52
CA SER A 10 12.60 -13.45 2.11
C SER A 10 11.56 -14.13 1.21
N THR A 11 11.11 -15.34 1.57
CA THR A 11 10.02 -16.03 0.87
C THR A 11 8.70 -15.25 0.87
N TRP A 12 8.46 -14.41 1.88
CA TRP A 12 7.27 -13.55 1.96
C TRP A 12 7.29 -12.38 0.96
N GLN A 13 8.46 -12.00 0.42
CA GLN A 13 8.56 -10.94 -0.58
C GLN A 13 7.71 -11.24 -1.82
N ARG A 14 7.59 -12.53 -2.18
CA ARG A 14 6.80 -12.95 -3.33
C ARG A 14 5.29 -12.87 -3.12
N LEU A 15 4.84 -12.83 -1.85
CA LEU A 15 3.42 -12.81 -1.48
C LEU A 15 2.85 -11.39 -1.48
N ILE A 16 3.68 -10.37 -1.24
CA ILE A 16 3.24 -8.98 -1.22
C ILE A 16 3.33 -8.42 -2.63
N ARG A 17 2.29 -8.70 -3.41
CA ARG A 17 2.08 -8.14 -4.74
C ARG A 17 0.71 -7.52 -4.80
N LEU A 18 0.64 -6.26 -5.20
CA LEU A 18 -0.61 -5.53 -5.35
C LEU A 18 -0.69 -5.03 -6.78
N HIS A 19 -1.76 -5.38 -7.47
CA HIS A 19 -2.03 -4.84 -8.80
C HIS A 19 -3.26 -3.95 -8.71
N LEU A 20 -3.05 -2.65 -8.87
CA LEU A 20 -4.11 -1.65 -8.84
C LEU A 20 -4.45 -1.28 -10.27
N THR A 21 -5.74 -1.41 -10.58
CA THR A 21 -6.31 -1.05 -11.87
C THR A 21 -7.42 -0.02 -11.65
N PRO A 22 -7.87 0.70 -12.69
CA PRO A 22 -8.99 1.62 -12.55
C PRO A 22 -10.30 0.97 -12.07
N ALA A 23 -10.42 -0.36 -12.17
CA ALA A 23 -11.55 -1.12 -11.64
C ALA A 23 -11.45 -1.39 -10.11
N THR A 24 -10.28 -1.16 -9.51
CA THR A 24 -10.10 -1.28 -8.06
C THR A 24 -10.78 -0.09 -7.38
N GLU A 25 -11.73 -0.38 -6.49
CA GLU A 25 -12.50 0.65 -5.78
C GLU A 25 -11.58 1.60 -4.99
N GLY A 26 -11.90 2.89 -5.00
CA GLY A 26 -11.18 3.92 -4.23
C GLY A 26 -9.85 4.41 -4.83
N VAL A 27 -9.27 3.73 -5.82
CA VAL A 27 -7.98 4.14 -6.43
C VAL A 27 -8.08 4.66 -7.85
N ALA A 28 -9.25 4.55 -8.49
CA ALA A 28 -9.45 4.92 -9.89
C ALA A 28 -9.07 6.38 -10.22
N GLN A 29 -9.26 7.32 -9.28
CA GLN A 29 -8.89 8.73 -9.46
C GLN A 29 -7.38 8.96 -9.38
N PHE A 30 -6.64 8.16 -8.59
CA PHE A 30 -5.18 8.25 -8.49
C PHE A 30 -4.47 7.63 -9.71
N LEU A 31 -5.15 6.72 -10.40
CA LEU A 31 -4.65 5.98 -11.56
C LEU A 31 -4.86 6.72 -12.90
N ARG A 32 -4.89 8.05 -12.87
CA ARG A 32 -5.01 8.90 -14.06
C ARG A 32 -3.81 9.83 -14.19
N THR A 33 -3.51 10.19 -15.42
CA THR A 33 -2.45 11.16 -15.78
C THR A 33 -2.92 12.60 -15.71
N SER A 34 -4.24 12.84 -15.76
CA SER A 34 -4.86 14.14 -15.53
C SER A 34 -5.96 14.01 -14.49
N CYS A 35 -5.91 14.88 -13.47
CA CYS A 35 -6.89 14.92 -12.40
C CYS A 35 -7.32 16.37 -12.14
N GLU A 36 -8.62 16.61 -12.04
CA GLU A 36 -9.17 17.89 -11.63
C GLU A 36 -9.24 17.94 -10.10
N GLY A 37 -8.13 18.30 -9.45
CA GLY A 37 -8.09 18.65 -8.03
C GLY A 37 -7.76 17.51 -7.04
N SER A 38 -7.49 16.30 -7.50
CA SER A 38 -6.96 15.19 -6.68
C SER A 38 -5.52 14.87 -7.04
N PHE A 39 -4.72 14.43 -6.07
CA PHE A 39 -3.33 14.00 -6.29
C PHE A 39 -3.27 12.87 -7.33
N CYS A 40 -2.49 13.07 -8.39
CA CYS A 40 -2.34 12.11 -9.47
C CYS A 40 -0.90 11.62 -9.57
N LEU A 41 -0.71 10.42 -10.12
CA LEU A 41 0.65 9.88 -10.26
C LEU A 41 1.52 10.73 -11.21
N ALA A 42 0.91 11.47 -12.13
CA ALA A 42 1.61 12.39 -13.00
C ALA A 42 2.20 13.60 -12.26
N ASP A 43 1.69 13.97 -11.08
CA ASP A 43 2.32 15.01 -10.24
C ASP A 43 3.66 14.54 -9.65
N LEU A 44 3.78 13.24 -9.36
CA LEU A 44 5.02 12.59 -8.92
C LEU A 44 5.98 12.36 -10.09
N VAL A 45 5.44 12.00 -11.25
CA VAL A 45 6.21 11.66 -12.45
C VAL A 45 5.71 12.50 -13.63
N PRO A 46 6.16 13.76 -13.75
CA PRO A 46 5.64 14.70 -14.75
C PRO A 46 5.81 14.22 -16.20
N GLN A 47 6.82 13.39 -16.46
CA GLN A 47 7.01 12.75 -17.78
C GLN A 47 5.81 11.91 -18.24
N LEU A 48 5.00 11.38 -17.30
CA LEU A 48 3.77 10.65 -17.64
C LEU A 48 2.70 11.58 -18.21
N ALA A 49 2.54 12.78 -17.64
CA ALA A 49 1.62 13.79 -18.15
C ALA A 49 2.06 14.33 -19.53
N GLU A 50 3.37 14.50 -19.74
CA GLU A 50 3.91 14.99 -21.01
C GLU A 50 3.81 13.95 -22.13
N THR A 51 4.12 12.69 -21.82
CA THR A 51 4.20 11.61 -22.84
C THR A 51 2.85 10.96 -23.10
N TYR A 52 2.00 10.87 -22.08
CA TYR A 52 0.73 10.14 -22.12
C TYR A 52 -0.42 10.94 -21.46
N PRO A 53 -0.78 12.11 -22.00
CA PRO A 53 -1.87 12.92 -21.45
C PRO A 53 -3.22 12.19 -21.54
N ASN A 54 -4.07 12.33 -20.52
CA ASN A 54 -5.42 11.76 -20.44
C ASN A 54 -5.51 10.22 -20.56
N HIS A 55 -4.42 9.50 -20.29
CA HIS A 55 -4.43 8.04 -20.21
C HIS A 55 -4.70 7.53 -18.80
N THR A 56 -5.32 6.35 -18.73
CA THR A 56 -5.43 5.51 -17.53
C THR A 56 -4.14 4.73 -17.29
N LEU A 57 -3.77 4.68 -16.02
CA LEU A 57 -2.59 3.98 -15.53
C LEU A 57 -3.00 2.71 -14.79
N GLU A 58 -2.09 1.75 -14.77
CA GLU A 58 -2.13 0.59 -13.88
C GLU A 58 -0.85 0.59 -13.06
N LEU A 59 -0.97 0.18 -11.79
CA LEU A 59 0.18 0.06 -10.90
C LEU A 59 0.36 -1.40 -10.52
N SER A 60 1.60 -1.86 -10.56
CA SER A 60 2.00 -3.14 -9.99
C SER A 60 3.03 -2.88 -8.93
N LEU A 61 2.68 -3.17 -7.68
CA LEU A 61 3.56 -3.11 -6.53
C LEU A 61 4.06 -4.50 -6.21
N ALA A 62 5.36 -4.61 -5.97
CA ALA A 62 5.99 -5.81 -5.46
C ALA A 62 6.96 -5.46 -4.34
N ALA A 63 6.89 -6.19 -3.23
CA ALA A 63 7.88 -6.06 -2.18
C ALA A 63 9.24 -6.59 -2.66
N THR A 64 10.30 -5.82 -2.43
CA THR A 64 11.69 -6.18 -2.76
C THR A 64 12.45 -6.69 -1.56
N ARG A 65 11.96 -6.37 -0.36
CA ARG A 65 12.49 -6.82 0.93
C ARG A 65 11.35 -7.29 1.82
N ALA A 66 11.65 -8.18 2.75
CA ALA A 66 10.64 -8.65 3.68
C ALA A 66 10.25 -7.49 4.62
N PRO A 67 8.95 -7.29 4.92
CA PRO A 67 8.55 -6.23 5.83
C PRO A 67 9.08 -6.51 7.24
N ALA A 68 9.26 -5.42 8.00
CA ALA A 68 9.56 -5.48 9.41
C ALA A 68 8.41 -4.81 10.18
N ILE A 69 7.88 -5.50 11.19
CA ILE A 69 6.80 -4.98 12.03
C ILE A 69 7.32 -4.92 13.46
N LEU A 70 7.33 -3.72 14.02
CA LEU A 70 7.73 -3.45 15.40
C LEU A 70 6.49 -3.16 16.23
N PHE A 71 6.26 -3.97 17.26
CA PHE A 71 5.30 -3.69 18.31
C PHE A 71 6.03 -3.03 19.46
N SER A 72 5.59 -1.85 19.87
CA SER A 72 6.15 -1.12 20.99
C SER A 72 5.06 -0.74 21.98
N GLU A 73 5.31 -1.00 23.27
CA GLU A 73 4.43 -0.54 24.36
C GLU A 73 4.58 0.97 24.64
N LYS A 74 5.50 1.65 23.96
CA LYS A 74 5.70 3.10 24.12
C LYS A 74 4.43 3.85 23.73
N LYS A 75 4.15 4.94 24.45
CA LYS A 75 3.04 5.87 24.17
C LYS A 75 1.66 5.20 24.01
N GLY A 76 1.41 4.12 24.75
CA GLY A 76 0.11 3.43 24.78
C GLY A 76 -0.09 2.38 23.68
N GLY A 77 1.00 1.87 23.09
CA GLY A 77 0.95 0.80 22.09
C GLY A 77 1.00 1.33 20.66
N VAL A 78 2.14 1.15 19.99
CA VAL A 78 2.35 1.52 18.59
C VAL A 78 2.84 0.31 17.81
N ILE A 79 2.27 0.10 16.63
CA ILE A 79 2.78 -0.82 15.61
C ILE A 79 3.46 0.04 14.55
N SER A 80 4.76 -0.12 14.39
CA SER A 80 5.51 0.51 13.31
C SER A 80 5.77 -0.53 12.22
N VAL A 81 5.36 -0.24 10.99
CA VAL A 81 5.57 -1.08 9.82
C VAL A 81 6.60 -0.42 8.92
N ASN A 82 7.61 -1.19 8.53
CA ASN A 82 8.56 -0.81 7.49
C ASN A 82 8.47 -1.80 6.33
N LEU A 83 8.20 -1.31 5.13
CA LEU A 83 8.11 -2.10 3.90
C LEU A 83 8.86 -1.41 2.78
N GLY A 84 9.68 -2.16 2.06
CA GLY A 84 10.33 -1.71 0.83
C GLY A 84 9.82 -2.47 -0.38
N GLY A 85 9.66 -1.77 -1.49
CA GLY A 85 9.14 -2.34 -2.71
C GLY A 85 9.52 -1.54 -3.94
N VAL A 86 9.03 -2.05 -5.06
CA VAL A 86 9.09 -1.41 -6.37
C VAL A 86 7.67 -1.27 -6.90
N ILE A 87 7.37 -0.11 -7.46
CA ILE A 87 6.14 0.17 -8.18
C ILE A 87 6.47 0.26 -9.66
N VAL A 88 5.82 -0.57 -10.46
CA VAL A 88 5.90 -0.50 -11.91
C VAL A 88 4.61 0.12 -12.42
N VAL A 89 4.75 1.22 -13.15
CA VAL A 89 3.65 1.98 -13.74
C VAL A 89 3.47 1.53 -15.18
N PHE A 90 2.25 1.13 -15.53
CA PHE A 90 1.87 0.80 -16.89
C PHE A 90 0.87 1.81 -17.41
N VAL A 91 1.05 2.23 -18.65
CA VAL A 91 0.06 3.00 -19.39
C VAL A 91 -0.77 2.01 -20.20
N SER A 92 -2.09 2.09 -20.05
CA SER A 92 -3.02 1.32 -20.86
C SER A 92 -3.37 2.09 -22.13
N ASN A 93 -3.00 1.54 -23.29
CA ASN A 93 -3.36 2.06 -24.60
C ASN A 93 -4.14 0.98 -25.37
N GLY A 94 -5.42 0.84 -25.04
CA GLY A 94 -6.28 -0.22 -25.56
C GLY A 94 -5.86 -1.61 -25.05
N PHE A 95 -5.50 -2.53 -25.95
CA PHE A 95 -5.10 -3.90 -25.60
C PHE A 95 -3.61 -4.04 -25.22
N ARG A 96 -2.81 -2.99 -25.36
CA ARG A 96 -1.37 -3.03 -25.06
C ARG A 96 -1.06 -2.26 -23.78
N ARG A 97 -0.40 -2.96 -22.85
CA ARG A 97 0.17 -2.37 -21.63
C ARG A 97 1.63 -2.08 -21.88
N LYS A 98 2.03 -0.82 -21.77
CA LYS A 98 3.42 -0.39 -21.89
C LYS A 98 3.92 0.09 -20.55
N GLN A 99 5.06 -0.43 -20.10
CA GLN A 99 5.74 0.08 -18.93
C GLN A 99 6.19 1.52 -19.21
N ALA A 100 5.76 2.44 -18.34
CA ALA A 100 6.02 3.85 -18.47
C ALA A 100 7.03 4.36 -17.44
N ALA A 101 7.01 3.81 -16.23
CA ALA A 101 7.95 4.17 -15.17
C ALA A 101 8.18 3.02 -14.18
N VAL A 102 9.29 3.10 -13.44
CA VAL A 102 9.61 2.27 -12.28
C VAL A 102 9.96 3.20 -11.13
N LEU A 103 9.35 2.98 -9.98
CA LEU A 103 9.52 3.80 -8.78
C LEU A 103 9.97 2.90 -7.63
N ASP A 104 10.98 3.33 -6.89
CA ASP A 104 11.31 2.72 -5.61
C ASP A 104 10.33 3.21 -4.55
N MET A 105 9.87 2.28 -3.71
CA MET A 105 8.91 2.53 -2.65
C MET A 105 9.52 2.19 -1.30
N ASP A 106 9.43 3.11 -0.36
CA ASP A 106 9.69 2.86 1.05
C ASP A 106 8.50 3.35 1.88
N VAL A 107 7.91 2.46 2.67
CA VAL A 107 6.77 2.75 3.52
C VAL A 107 7.18 2.60 4.96
N VAL A 108 7.01 3.69 5.71
CA VAL A 108 7.08 3.70 7.17
C VAL A 108 5.73 4.18 7.69
N ALA A 109 5.01 3.31 8.39
CA ALA A 109 3.69 3.61 8.91
C ALA A 109 3.59 3.26 10.39
N ASP A 110 3.12 4.22 11.20
CA ASP A 110 2.83 4.01 12.61
C ASP A 110 1.32 3.91 12.82
N ALA A 111 0.87 2.81 13.39
CA ALA A 111 -0.53 2.57 13.76
C ALA A 111 -0.65 2.44 15.28
N LYS A 112 -1.68 3.08 15.86
CA LYS A 112 -1.96 2.93 17.29
C LYS A 112 -2.67 1.59 17.53
N LEU A 113 -2.12 0.78 18.43
CA LEU A 113 -2.76 -0.45 18.88
C LEU A 113 -3.70 -0.14 20.04
N ASN A 114 -5.00 -0.28 19.84
CA ASN A 114 -5.98 -0.25 20.93
C ASN A 114 -6.50 -1.68 21.16
N LEU A 115 -6.10 -2.30 22.27
CA LEU A 115 -6.62 -3.61 22.67
C LEU A 115 -7.85 -3.42 23.54
N GLN A 116 -8.96 -4.08 23.19
CA GLN A 116 -10.17 -4.12 23.99
C GLN A 116 -10.35 -5.54 24.54
N VAL A 117 -10.55 -5.66 25.86
CA VAL A 117 -10.89 -6.95 26.47
C VAL A 117 -12.40 -7.16 26.30
N GLY A 118 -12.77 -8.04 25.37
CA GLY A 118 -14.14 -8.54 25.28
C GLY A 118 -14.36 -9.60 26.34
N PHE A 119 -15.15 -9.30 27.37
CA PHE A 119 -15.64 -10.31 28.30
C PHE A 119 -16.74 -11.11 27.59
N TYR A 120 -16.43 -12.31 27.10
CA TYR A 120 -17.44 -13.30 26.81
C TYR A 120 -18.00 -13.80 28.15
N SER A 121 -19.15 -13.26 28.57
CA SER A 121 -19.91 -13.84 29.68
C SER A 121 -20.43 -15.21 29.25
N PRO A 122 -20.11 -16.31 29.96
CA PRO A 122 -20.61 -17.64 29.63
C PRO A 122 -22.03 -17.87 30.15
N ILE A 123 -22.88 -16.84 30.18
CA ILE A 123 -24.26 -16.96 30.68
C ILE A 123 -25.21 -16.25 29.73
N GLY A 124 -25.57 -16.96 28.66
CA GLY A 124 -26.82 -16.71 27.97
C GLY A 124 -27.96 -17.25 28.83
N VAL A 125 -28.64 -16.38 29.55
CA VAL A 125 -30.05 -16.60 29.93
C VAL A 125 -30.78 -15.26 29.78
N PRO A 126 -31.74 -15.14 28.84
CA PRO A 126 -32.70 -14.05 28.85
C PRO A 126 -33.84 -14.41 29.80
N GLY A 127 -34.18 -13.47 30.70
CA GLY A 127 -35.28 -13.58 31.67
C GLY A 127 -35.19 -12.49 32.71
#